data_AF-A0AAV3AHI6-F1
#
_entry.id   AF-A0AAV3AHI6-F1
#
_cell.length_a   1.000
_cell.length_b   1.000
_cell.length_c   1.000
_cell.angle_alpha   90.00
_cell.angle_beta   90.00
_cell.angle_gamma   90.00
#
_symmetry.space_group_name_H-M   'P 1'
#
loop_
_entity.id
_entity.type
_entity.pdbx_description
1 polymer ?
#
loop_
_entity_poly.entity_id
_entity_poly.type
_entity_poly.pdbx_seq_one_letter_code
_entity_poly.pdbx_strand_id
1 'polypeptide(L)'
;MVAAGFVLYDLQFRNTEAPATPLAFQVHIDESLNSNLSGVPSSQSSHEELEESHHQHHHDSQTSGNELSSSSHHHSEGTFHQAVAVTDSEKCSMLARDVLQSGGSVVDAGISAVLCLVVVHPHTSSLGGVFSSIFFSSTSQNASILNAMPTEASPVSYGVPQVLQGLWVLHRKYGKKPWAQLVNSSANLADNGFLVDSSLHAALLANRDKILSSDGLCSLFCDPHQTLKDVGERIENPVLGKVLEQIGRSMSGPKLPDDLIHSLMDDIGVKEVEKFRELSSKHMTIENPLTLHLDTLTLFTTAGPTAGKILANSIQKIHDKKNSQTLQSASELLLNSSKMAYTMGGAWPTDLTTNSSVQLPPWNPAPVGANVMIANTYGDIFVLSLTLNSSFGSGFVSSSTGILLSDFLQGQSSMESPLYWACPSVLIYGADNDVMGLSAYGGSSGPFSLSQVIISHLVLEMDLTESVTGSLVKVPAEISDPWMEYFGLQDNGTEPVLAVEVQAEHVHVMKSHGSCCYPKGL
;
A
#
# COMPACT_ATOMS: atom_id res chain seq x y z
N MET A 1 -6.58 -15.61 14.57
CA MET A 1 -7.08 -14.32 14.01
C MET A 1 -6.26 -14.02 12.77
N VAL A 2 -6.86 -13.42 11.74
CA VAL A 2 -6.09 -13.00 10.54
C VAL A 2 -6.07 -11.48 10.58
N ALA A 3 -4.91 -10.86 10.74
CA ALA A 3 -4.77 -9.41 10.74
C ALA A 3 -4.21 -8.96 9.38
N ALA A 4 -4.74 -7.88 8.84
CA ALA A 4 -4.20 -7.17 7.69
C ALA A 4 -3.76 -5.79 8.19
N GLY A 5 -2.46 -5.57 8.30
CA GLY A 5 -1.88 -4.30 8.72
C GLY A 5 -1.35 -3.55 7.51
N PHE A 6 -1.96 -2.42 7.19
CA PHE A 6 -1.45 -1.47 6.23
C PHE A 6 -0.49 -0.51 6.94
N VAL A 7 0.57 -0.06 6.26
CA VAL A 7 1.38 1.05 6.76
C VAL A 7 1.65 2.07 5.64
N LEU A 8 0.90 3.18 5.63
CA LEU A 8 1.11 4.39 4.81
C LEU A 8 2.14 5.25 5.58
N TYR A 9 3.36 5.37 5.11
CA TYR A 9 4.26 6.36 5.70
C TYR A 9 4.16 7.68 4.93
N ASP A 10 3.77 8.73 5.64
CA ASP A 10 4.06 10.12 5.26
C ASP A 10 5.01 10.67 6.31
N LEU A 11 6.31 10.69 6.01
CA LEU A 11 7.32 11.22 6.93
C LEU A 11 7.20 12.75 6.97
N GLN A 12 6.37 13.27 7.88
CA GLN A 12 6.30 14.72 8.16
C GLN A 12 7.23 15.11 9.32
N PHE A 13 8.23 15.94 9.03
CA PHE A 13 9.05 16.56 10.07
C PHE A 13 8.25 17.64 10.81
N ARG A 14 8.16 17.54 12.14
CA ARG A 14 7.61 18.63 12.96
C ARG A 14 8.71 19.25 13.82
N ASN A 15 8.89 20.57 13.68
CA ASN A 15 9.46 21.38 14.75
C ASN A 15 8.45 21.44 15.90
N THR A 16 8.93 21.21 17.13
CA THR A 16 8.12 21.00 18.34
C THR A 16 7.38 22.24 18.86
N GLU A 17 7.31 23.34 18.11
CA GLU A 17 6.68 24.59 18.55
C GLU A 17 5.24 24.80 18.04
N ALA A 18 4.70 23.97 17.13
CA ALA A 18 3.33 24.12 16.66
C ALA A 18 2.34 23.32 17.54
N PRO A 19 1.33 23.95 18.17
CA PRO A 19 0.31 23.22 18.91
C PRO A 19 -0.47 22.30 17.97
N ALA A 20 -0.64 21.05 18.38
CA ALA A 20 -1.46 20.06 17.69
C ALA A 20 -2.89 20.61 17.55
N THR A 21 -3.23 21.08 16.35
CA THR A 21 -4.62 21.25 15.97
C THR A 21 -5.11 19.86 15.53
N PRO A 22 -6.14 19.30 16.19
CA PRO A 22 -6.75 18.08 15.68
C PRO A 22 -7.44 18.43 14.36
N LEU A 23 -6.95 17.89 13.25
CA LEU A 23 -7.72 17.82 12.01
C LEU A 23 -8.90 16.89 12.28
N ALA A 24 -10.03 17.47 12.65
CA ALA A 24 -11.30 16.78 12.68
C ALA A 24 -11.69 16.44 11.24
N PHE A 25 -11.48 15.19 10.82
CA PHE A 25 -12.14 14.67 9.64
C PHE A 25 -13.62 14.46 9.97
N GLN A 26 -14.43 15.41 9.52
CA GLN A 26 -15.89 15.31 9.51
C GLN A 26 -16.27 14.24 8.48
N VAL A 27 -16.76 13.11 8.95
CA VAL A 27 -17.48 12.14 8.12
C VAL A 27 -18.77 12.82 7.66
N HIS A 28 -18.79 13.31 6.41
CA HIS A 28 -20.01 13.80 5.79
C HIS A 28 -20.86 12.61 5.33
N ILE A 29 -21.76 12.16 6.19
CA ILE A 29 -22.99 11.48 5.77
C ILE A 29 -24.04 12.57 5.63
N ASP A 30 -24.59 12.76 4.44
CA ASP A 30 -25.89 13.44 4.33
C ASP A 30 -26.83 12.59 3.49
N GLU A 31 -27.69 11.87 4.21
CA GLU A 31 -28.85 11.19 3.67
C GLU A 31 -29.98 12.19 3.41
N SER A 32 -30.37 12.22 2.14
CA SER A 32 -31.77 12.32 1.69
C SER A 32 -32.46 13.68 1.60
N LEU A 33 -32.91 13.92 0.35
CA LEU A 33 -34.08 14.68 -0.03
C LEU A 33 -35.36 14.26 0.73
N ASN A 34 -36.26 15.25 0.84
CA ASN A 34 -37.62 15.29 1.41
C ASN A 34 -37.67 15.59 2.92
N SER A 35 -38.37 16.63 3.40
CA SER A 35 -39.35 17.52 2.77
C SER A 35 -39.65 18.69 3.71
N ASN A 36 -39.91 19.87 3.12
CA ASN A 36 -40.73 21.00 3.58
C ASN A 36 -41.09 21.07 5.07
N LEU A 37 -40.78 22.21 5.71
CA LEU A 37 -41.79 22.99 6.44
C LEU A 37 -41.29 24.42 6.72
N SER A 38 -42.06 25.36 6.19
CA SER A 38 -42.07 26.79 6.48
C SER A 38 -42.47 27.09 7.94
N GLY A 39 -41.88 28.13 8.53
CA GLY A 39 -42.55 28.96 9.55
C GLY A 39 -42.03 28.85 10.98
N VAL A 40 -41.12 29.76 11.31
CA VAL A 40 -40.82 30.28 12.67
C VAL A 40 -41.91 31.30 13.07
N PRO A 41 -42.09 31.79 14.32
CA PRO A 41 -41.70 31.35 15.69
C PRO A 41 -42.88 31.33 16.70
N SER A 42 -42.65 30.82 17.92
CA SER A 42 -42.90 31.60 19.15
C SER A 42 -42.33 30.90 20.38
N SER A 43 -41.27 31.47 20.95
CA SER A 43 -40.88 31.31 22.34
C SER A 43 -41.57 32.42 23.16
N GLN A 44 -42.08 32.08 24.35
CA GLN A 44 -41.94 32.94 25.54
C GLN A 44 -42.46 32.25 26.82
N SER A 45 -41.62 32.34 27.85
CA SER A 45 -41.94 32.41 29.29
C SER A 45 -42.54 31.16 29.95
N SER A 46 -42.29 30.81 31.22
CA SER A 46 -41.35 31.13 32.30
C SER A 46 -41.83 30.28 33.50
N HIS A 47 -41.05 30.25 34.58
CA HIS A 47 -41.30 29.62 35.90
C HIS A 47 -40.80 28.18 36.03
N GLU A 48 -39.70 27.95 36.76
CA GLU A 48 -39.48 28.04 38.22
C GLU A 48 -40.10 26.86 39.01
N GLU A 49 -39.17 26.13 39.63
CA GLU A 49 -39.22 25.61 41.00
C GLU A 49 -39.93 24.28 41.35
N LEU A 50 -39.08 23.41 41.90
CA LEU A 50 -39.22 22.64 43.14
C LEU A 50 -39.90 21.26 43.14
N GLU A 51 -39.07 20.33 43.63
CA GLU A 51 -39.32 19.25 44.60
C GLU A 51 -40.00 17.94 44.20
N GLU A 52 -39.21 16.88 44.44
CA GLU A 52 -39.53 15.56 44.99
C GLU A 52 -40.98 15.05 44.94
N SER A 53 -41.17 13.86 44.36
CA SER A 53 -41.51 12.67 45.17
C SER A 53 -41.75 11.41 44.32
N HIS A 54 -41.39 10.30 44.94
CA HIS A 54 -41.65 8.93 44.55
C HIS A 54 -43.09 8.65 44.13
N HIS A 55 -43.27 7.90 43.03
CA HIS A 55 -44.33 6.89 42.97
C HIS A 55 -43.91 5.69 42.11
N GLN A 56 -43.74 4.56 42.80
CA GLN A 56 -43.80 3.23 42.22
C GLN A 56 -45.19 3.01 41.61
N HIS A 57 -45.24 2.59 40.34
CA HIS A 57 -46.36 1.84 39.81
C HIS A 57 -45.85 0.57 39.13
N HIS A 58 -46.01 -0.54 39.86
CA HIS A 58 -46.17 -1.86 39.28
C HIS A 58 -47.34 -1.83 38.30
N HIS A 59 -47.10 -2.20 37.06
CA HIS A 59 -48.10 -2.86 36.23
C HIS A 59 -47.45 -4.05 35.52
N ASP A 60 -47.65 -5.22 36.13
CA ASP A 60 -47.56 -6.50 35.45
C ASP A 60 -48.64 -6.54 34.36
N SER A 61 -48.21 -6.65 33.11
CA SER A 61 -49.00 -7.29 32.07
C SER A 61 -48.11 -8.28 31.35
N GLN A 62 -48.16 -9.52 31.82
CA GLN A 62 -47.73 -10.69 31.07
C GLN A 62 -48.58 -10.80 29.80
N THR A 63 -47.99 -10.50 28.66
CA THR A 63 -48.39 -11.06 27.37
C THR A 63 -47.22 -11.84 26.83
N SER A 64 -47.31 -13.15 27.00
CA SER A 64 -46.43 -14.15 26.39
C SER A 64 -46.59 -14.13 24.88
N GLY A 65 -45.62 -13.53 24.20
CA GLY A 65 -45.37 -13.67 22.77
C GLY A 65 -43.86 -13.86 22.56
N ASN A 66 -43.47 -14.99 21.97
CA ASN A 66 -42.09 -15.28 21.59
C ASN A 66 -41.58 -14.23 20.59
N GLU A 67 -40.79 -13.27 21.06
CA GLU A 67 -39.89 -12.51 20.19
C GLU A 67 -38.45 -12.95 20.53
N LEU A 68 -37.83 -13.67 19.58
CA LEU A 68 -36.38 -13.86 19.59
C LEU A 68 -35.74 -12.48 19.54
N SER A 69 -35.18 -12.04 20.66
CA SER A 69 -34.30 -10.88 20.71
C SER A 69 -33.07 -11.18 19.84
N SER A 70 -33.02 -10.65 18.62
CA SER A 70 -31.75 -10.50 17.91
C SER A 70 -30.93 -9.48 18.70
N SER A 71 -30.04 -9.96 19.56
CA SER A 71 -29.09 -9.12 20.28
C SER A 71 -28.28 -8.30 19.27
N SER A 72 -28.43 -6.99 19.29
CA SER A 72 -27.56 -6.06 18.57
C SER A 72 -26.16 -6.17 19.15
N HIS A 73 -25.27 -6.92 18.50
CA HIS A 73 -23.86 -6.96 18.85
C HIS A 73 -23.13 -5.94 17.98
N HIS A 74 -22.25 -5.16 18.59
CA HIS A 74 -21.43 -4.16 17.91
C HIS A 74 -20.02 -4.72 17.77
N HIS A 75 -19.41 -4.54 16.60
CA HIS A 75 -17.99 -4.82 16.39
C HIS A 75 -17.18 -3.54 16.59
N SER A 76 -15.93 -3.67 17.03
CA SER A 76 -14.96 -2.61 16.85
C SER A 76 -14.81 -2.29 15.36
N GLU A 77 -14.60 -1.01 15.02
CA GLU A 77 -14.23 -0.62 13.66
C GLU A 77 -13.07 -1.49 13.15
N GLY A 78 -13.06 -1.78 11.85
CA GLY A 78 -12.02 -2.60 11.23
C GLY A 78 -12.08 -4.10 11.57
N THR A 79 -13.21 -4.66 11.98
CA THR A 79 -13.37 -6.11 12.17
C THR A 79 -14.35 -6.73 11.17
N PHE A 80 -13.89 -7.71 10.40
CA PHE A 80 -14.62 -8.37 9.32
C PHE A 80 -14.72 -9.89 9.55
N HIS A 81 -15.81 -10.52 9.08
CA HIS A 81 -16.10 -11.94 9.35
C HIS A 81 -15.84 -12.90 8.20
N GLN A 82 -15.34 -12.41 7.06
CA GLN A 82 -15.14 -13.26 5.87
C GLN A 82 -13.86 -12.92 5.12
N ALA A 83 -13.64 -11.65 4.81
CA ALA A 83 -12.44 -11.20 4.13
C ALA A 83 -12.27 -9.70 4.32
N VAL A 84 -11.08 -9.22 3.96
CA VAL A 84 -10.73 -7.81 3.87
C VAL A 84 -9.96 -7.57 2.57
N ALA A 85 -10.20 -6.42 1.95
CA ALA A 85 -9.34 -5.85 0.92
C ALA A 85 -8.90 -4.45 1.36
N VAL A 86 -7.59 -4.23 1.41
CA VAL A 86 -6.98 -2.95 1.77
C VAL A 86 -6.11 -2.48 0.62
N THR A 87 -6.36 -1.26 0.16
CA THR A 87 -5.62 -0.58 -0.91
C THR A 87 -5.66 0.92 -0.64
N ASP A 88 -4.77 1.66 -1.31
CA ASP A 88 -4.70 3.14 -1.20
C ASP A 88 -5.90 3.85 -1.83
N SER A 89 -6.85 3.13 -2.43
CA SER A 89 -8.03 3.68 -3.09
C SER A 89 -9.30 2.96 -2.64
N GLU A 90 -10.23 3.71 -2.07
CA GLU A 90 -11.57 3.20 -1.70
C GLU A 90 -12.21 2.42 -2.85
N LYS A 91 -12.15 2.98 -4.07
CA LYS A 91 -12.70 2.36 -5.28
C LYS A 91 -12.07 1.01 -5.61
N CYS A 92 -10.75 0.88 -5.43
CA CYS A 92 -10.05 -0.37 -5.71
C CYS A 92 -10.25 -1.40 -4.60
N SER A 93 -10.37 -0.97 -3.34
CA SER A 93 -10.80 -1.82 -2.22
C SER A 93 -12.21 -2.37 -2.45
N MET A 94 -13.14 -1.54 -2.93
CA MET A 94 -14.51 -1.97 -3.29
C MET A 94 -14.52 -2.98 -4.44
N LEU A 95 -13.74 -2.77 -5.50
CA LEU A 95 -13.66 -3.73 -6.60
C LEU A 95 -13.09 -5.08 -6.15
N ALA A 96 -12.05 -5.08 -5.31
CA ALA A 96 -11.51 -6.30 -4.72
C ALA A 96 -12.53 -7.02 -3.82
N ARG A 97 -13.28 -6.26 -3.01
CA ARG A 97 -14.41 -6.79 -2.22
C ARG A 97 -15.44 -7.46 -3.11
N ASP A 98 -15.86 -6.83 -4.22
CA ASP A 98 -16.86 -7.40 -5.12
C ASP A 98 -16.37 -8.72 -5.77
N VAL A 99 -15.07 -8.82 -6.07
CA VAL A 99 -14.45 -10.07 -6.54
C VAL A 99 -14.50 -11.15 -5.46
N LEU A 100 -14.18 -10.83 -4.20
CA LEU A 100 -14.30 -11.75 -3.06
C LEU A 100 -15.75 -12.19 -2.86
N GLN A 101 -16.70 -11.26 -2.85
CA GLN A 101 -18.14 -11.52 -2.69
C GLN A 101 -18.68 -12.45 -3.78
N SER A 102 -18.18 -12.32 -5.01
CA SER A 102 -18.58 -13.20 -6.11
C SER A 102 -17.92 -14.60 -6.05
N GLY A 103 -17.03 -14.87 -5.08
CA GLY A 103 -16.35 -16.15 -4.91
C GLY A 103 -14.96 -16.25 -5.56
N GLY A 104 -14.30 -15.12 -5.80
CA GLY A 104 -12.89 -15.09 -6.22
C GLY A 104 -11.92 -15.50 -5.10
N SER A 105 -10.70 -15.87 -5.46
CA SER A 105 -9.62 -16.05 -4.48
C SER A 105 -9.08 -14.70 -3.99
N VAL A 106 -8.29 -14.71 -2.91
CA VAL A 106 -7.56 -13.51 -2.45
C VAL A 106 -6.61 -12.97 -3.53
N VAL A 107 -6.11 -13.85 -4.41
CA VAL A 107 -5.27 -13.47 -5.57
C VAL A 107 -6.11 -12.87 -6.69
N ASP A 108 -7.30 -13.41 -6.99
CA ASP A 108 -8.21 -12.78 -7.97
C ASP A 108 -8.57 -11.35 -7.56
N ALA A 109 -8.94 -11.17 -6.28
CA ALA A 109 -9.28 -9.86 -5.72
C ALA A 109 -8.08 -8.90 -5.74
N GLY A 110 -6.89 -9.41 -5.40
CA GLY A 110 -5.65 -8.63 -5.46
C GLY A 110 -5.31 -8.17 -6.88
N ILE A 111 -5.47 -9.05 -7.87
CA ILE A 111 -5.29 -8.71 -9.29
C ILE A 111 -6.27 -7.60 -9.70
N SER A 112 -7.55 -7.72 -9.32
CA SER A 112 -8.55 -6.69 -9.62
C SER A 112 -8.23 -5.35 -8.95
N ALA A 113 -7.74 -5.36 -7.71
CA ALA A 113 -7.28 -4.14 -7.03
C ALA A 113 -6.11 -3.50 -7.77
N VAL A 114 -5.08 -4.28 -8.14
CA VAL A 114 -3.93 -3.78 -8.90
C VAL A 114 -4.36 -3.17 -10.23
N LEU A 115 -5.20 -3.88 -11.00
CA LEU A 115 -5.69 -3.38 -12.28
C LEU A 115 -6.56 -2.12 -12.12
N CYS A 116 -7.22 -1.92 -10.97
CA CYS A 116 -7.90 -0.68 -10.67
C CYS A 116 -6.91 0.44 -10.37
N LEU A 117 -5.90 0.20 -9.53
CA LEU A 117 -4.91 1.19 -9.13
C LEU A 117 -4.14 1.75 -10.33
N VAL A 118 -3.73 0.88 -11.29
CA VAL A 118 -3.04 1.34 -12.51
C VAL A 118 -3.86 2.30 -13.38
N VAL A 119 -5.19 2.37 -13.17
CA VAL A 119 -6.09 3.32 -13.84
C VAL A 119 -6.29 4.55 -12.97
N VAL A 120 -6.69 4.37 -11.71
CA VAL A 120 -7.17 5.49 -10.88
C VAL A 120 -6.06 6.23 -10.15
N HIS A 121 -4.95 5.55 -9.84
CA HIS A 121 -3.77 6.09 -9.15
C HIS A 121 -2.51 5.97 -10.03
N PRO A 122 -2.48 6.63 -11.21
CA PRO A 122 -1.35 6.57 -12.15
C PRO A 122 -0.08 7.25 -11.61
N HIS A 123 -0.19 8.03 -10.54
CA HIS A 123 0.93 8.68 -9.88
C HIS A 123 1.81 7.69 -9.08
N THR A 124 1.27 6.54 -8.66
CA THR A 124 1.98 5.51 -7.89
C THR A 124 2.13 4.19 -8.65
N SER A 125 1.27 3.93 -9.64
CA SER A 125 1.15 2.62 -10.27
C SER A 125 0.85 2.70 -11.77
N SER A 126 1.25 1.68 -12.52
CA SER A 126 0.95 1.55 -13.96
C SER A 126 1.23 0.12 -14.43
N LEU A 127 0.66 -0.30 -15.57
CA LEU A 127 1.09 -1.50 -16.28
C LEU A 127 2.58 -1.45 -16.69
N GLY A 128 3.12 -0.25 -16.89
CA GLY A 128 4.54 0.01 -17.18
C GLY A 128 5.45 0.05 -15.95
N GLY A 129 4.91 -0.29 -14.77
CA GLY A 129 5.65 -0.40 -13.52
C GLY A 129 6.25 -1.78 -13.29
N VAL A 130 6.56 -2.03 -12.02
CA VAL A 130 7.06 -3.30 -11.50
C VAL A 130 6.39 -3.61 -10.17
N PHE A 131 6.33 -4.88 -9.78
CA PHE A 131 5.83 -5.24 -8.47
C PHE A 131 6.61 -6.40 -7.83
N SER A 132 6.49 -6.48 -6.50
CA SER A 132 6.81 -7.67 -5.72
C SER A 132 5.55 -8.14 -4.98
N SER A 133 5.39 -9.44 -4.82
CA SER A 133 4.24 -10.02 -4.14
C SER A 133 4.60 -11.24 -3.31
N ILE A 134 3.78 -11.49 -2.29
CA ILE A 134 3.79 -12.71 -1.50
C ILE A 134 2.36 -13.23 -1.35
N PHE A 135 2.17 -14.51 -1.61
CA PHE A 135 0.93 -15.23 -1.35
C PHE A 135 1.19 -16.29 -0.28
N PHE A 136 0.49 -16.19 0.85
CA PHE A 136 0.48 -17.19 1.91
C PHE A 136 -0.81 -18.01 1.83
N SER A 137 -0.65 -19.33 1.85
CA SER A 137 -1.74 -20.29 1.86
C SER A 137 -1.84 -20.91 3.26
N SER A 138 -2.98 -20.67 3.90
CA SER A 138 -3.33 -21.26 5.20
C SER A 138 -3.32 -22.80 5.16
N THR A 139 -3.68 -23.37 4.02
CA THR A 139 -3.80 -24.83 3.86
C THR A 139 -2.43 -25.50 3.84
N SER A 140 -1.45 -24.88 3.17
CA SER A 140 -0.09 -25.42 3.10
C SER A 140 0.83 -24.88 4.20
N GLN A 141 0.38 -23.89 4.98
CA GLN A 141 1.18 -23.17 5.97
C GLN A 141 2.51 -22.69 5.37
N ASN A 142 2.45 -22.19 4.13
CA ASN A 142 3.63 -21.78 3.39
C ASN A 142 3.28 -20.63 2.44
N ALA A 143 4.30 -19.84 2.10
CA ALA A 143 4.20 -18.73 1.18
C ALA A 143 4.91 -18.99 -0.15
N SER A 144 4.60 -18.16 -1.13
CA SER A 144 5.27 -18.11 -2.42
C SER A 144 5.39 -16.65 -2.85
N ILE A 145 6.47 -16.31 -3.54
CA ILE A 145 6.72 -14.94 -3.99
C ILE A 145 6.72 -14.87 -5.52
N LEU A 146 6.43 -13.70 -6.06
CA LEU A 146 6.68 -13.37 -7.46
C LEU A 146 7.18 -11.93 -7.55
N ASN A 147 8.30 -11.76 -8.25
CA ASN A 147 8.91 -10.48 -8.56
C ASN A 147 8.73 -10.21 -10.06
N ALA A 148 7.96 -9.19 -10.39
CA ALA A 148 7.74 -8.71 -11.75
C ALA A 148 8.57 -7.44 -11.96
N MET A 149 9.89 -7.59 -12.03
CA MET A 149 10.86 -6.50 -12.11
C MET A 149 12.14 -6.93 -12.83
N PRO A 150 12.85 -6.01 -13.51
CA PRO A 150 14.17 -6.28 -14.07
C PRO A 150 15.18 -6.71 -12.99
N THR A 151 15.86 -7.83 -13.21
CA THR A 151 16.93 -8.35 -12.34
C THR A 151 18.34 -7.95 -12.77
N GLU A 152 18.47 -7.34 -13.95
CA GLU A 152 19.73 -6.96 -14.56
C GLU A 152 19.68 -5.50 -14.98
N ALA A 153 20.83 -4.82 -14.90
CA ALA A 153 20.98 -3.46 -15.42
C ALA A 153 20.66 -3.45 -16.93
N SER A 154 19.94 -2.43 -17.37
CA SER A 154 19.57 -2.29 -18.77
C SER A 154 19.68 -0.83 -19.19
N PRO A 155 20.20 -0.55 -20.40
CA PRO A 155 20.33 0.81 -20.92
C PRO A 155 19.04 1.29 -21.62
N VAL A 156 17.91 0.62 -21.41
CA VAL A 156 16.60 1.08 -21.89
C VAL A 156 16.17 2.23 -21.00
N SER A 157 15.85 3.39 -21.59
CA SER A 157 15.55 4.62 -20.86
C SER A 157 14.27 4.51 -20.03
N TYR A 158 13.37 3.61 -20.45
CA TYR A 158 12.09 3.34 -19.83
C TYR A 158 12.06 1.89 -19.32
N GLY A 159 11.57 1.67 -18.11
CA GLY A 159 11.41 0.31 -17.58
C GLY A 159 10.58 -0.58 -18.52
N VAL A 160 10.92 -1.87 -18.61
CA VAL A 160 10.14 -2.83 -19.40
C VAL A 160 8.88 -3.21 -18.61
N PRO A 161 7.67 -3.04 -19.17
CA PRO A 161 6.42 -3.39 -18.48
C PRO A 161 6.36 -4.87 -18.09
N GLN A 162 6.30 -5.15 -16.79
CA GLN A 162 6.26 -6.52 -16.27
C GLN A 162 5.01 -6.84 -15.45
N VAL A 163 4.26 -5.81 -15.03
CA VAL A 163 3.07 -5.97 -14.18
C VAL A 163 2.07 -6.95 -14.80
N LEU A 164 1.70 -6.75 -16.06
CA LEU A 164 0.68 -7.58 -16.71
C LEU A 164 1.06 -9.07 -16.75
N GLN A 165 2.29 -9.37 -17.14
CA GLN A 165 2.81 -10.74 -17.22
C GLN A 165 2.85 -11.40 -15.84
N GLY A 166 3.31 -10.68 -14.82
CA GLY A 166 3.35 -11.17 -13.43
C GLY A 166 1.96 -11.47 -12.87
N LEU A 167 0.99 -10.58 -13.09
CA LEU A 167 -0.39 -10.80 -12.68
C LEU A 167 -0.99 -12.02 -13.37
N TRP A 168 -0.68 -12.25 -14.64
CA TRP A 168 -1.11 -13.47 -15.35
C TRP A 168 -0.48 -14.74 -14.76
N VAL A 169 0.80 -14.72 -14.43
CA VAL A 169 1.47 -15.87 -13.78
C VAL A 169 0.81 -16.20 -12.43
N LEU A 170 0.51 -15.18 -11.62
CA LEU A 170 -0.23 -15.34 -10.35
C LEU A 170 -1.64 -15.87 -10.59
N HIS A 171 -2.38 -15.31 -11.55
CA HIS A 171 -3.72 -15.74 -11.93
C HIS A 171 -3.77 -17.21 -12.34
N ARG A 172 -2.84 -17.63 -13.19
CA ARG A 172 -2.78 -19.01 -13.69
C ARG A 172 -2.52 -20.03 -12.59
N LYS A 173 -1.81 -19.65 -11.52
CA LYS A 173 -1.49 -20.56 -10.40
C LYS A 173 -2.52 -20.53 -9.28
N TYR A 174 -3.04 -19.35 -8.94
CA TYR A 174 -3.84 -19.13 -7.73
C TYR A 174 -5.22 -18.50 -7.97
N GLY A 175 -5.51 -18.09 -9.21
CA GLY A 175 -6.78 -17.51 -9.60
C GLY A 175 -7.89 -18.55 -9.75
N LYS A 176 -9.12 -18.13 -9.50
CA LYS A 176 -10.35 -18.93 -9.67
C LYS A 176 -11.32 -18.30 -10.66
N LYS A 177 -11.26 -16.99 -10.85
CA LYS A 177 -12.14 -16.25 -11.76
C LYS A 177 -11.62 -16.25 -13.20
N PRO A 178 -12.48 -16.17 -14.21
CA PRO A 178 -12.04 -15.92 -15.58
C PRO A 178 -11.26 -14.60 -15.66
N TRP A 179 -10.09 -14.63 -16.31
CA TRP A 179 -9.21 -13.45 -16.46
C TRP A 179 -9.95 -12.21 -16.96
N ALA A 180 -10.76 -12.36 -18.01
CA ALA A 180 -11.56 -11.27 -18.57
C ALA A 180 -12.45 -10.57 -17.54
N GLN A 181 -13.00 -11.31 -16.56
CA GLN A 181 -13.84 -10.71 -15.52
C GLN A 181 -13.04 -9.80 -14.59
N LEU A 182 -11.77 -10.12 -14.32
CA LEU A 182 -10.89 -9.30 -13.47
C LEU A 182 -10.42 -8.03 -14.18
N VAL A 183 -10.30 -8.06 -15.52
CA VAL A 183 -9.80 -6.93 -16.31
C VAL A 183 -10.92 -5.96 -16.71
N ASN A 184 -12.14 -6.46 -16.96
CA ASN A 184 -13.23 -5.65 -17.52
C ASN A 184 -13.59 -4.42 -16.67
N SER A 185 -13.59 -4.53 -15.35
CA SER A 185 -13.92 -3.40 -14.46
C SER A 185 -12.93 -2.24 -14.66
N SER A 186 -11.64 -2.54 -14.76
CA SER A 186 -10.59 -1.55 -15.00
C SER A 186 -10.62 -0.99 -16.41
N ALA A 187 -10.94 -1.82 -17.42
CA ALA A 187 -11.14 -1.34 -18.79
C ALA A 187 -12.27 -0.30 -18.84
N ASN A 188 -13.41 -0.60 -18.19
CA ASN A 188 -14.54 0.31 -18.10
C ASN A 188 -14.22 1.60 -17.33
N LEU A 189 -13.42 1.52 -16.26
CA LEU A 189 -12.98 2.70 -15.51
C LEU A 189 -12.04 3.59 -16.33
N ALA A 190 -11.15 3.00 -17.13
CA ALA A 190 -10.27 3.76 -18.00
C ALA A 190 -11.04 4.44 -19.14
N ASP A 191 -12.05 3.77 -19.71
CA ASP A 191 -12.85 4.30 -20.82
C ASP A 191 -13.87 5.35 -20.39
N ASN A 192 -14.69 5.06 -19.37
CA ASN A 192 -15.71 6.00 -18.87
C ASN A 192 -15.14 7.06 -17.92
N GLY A 193 -13.93 6.84 -17.44
CA GLY A 193 -13.22 7.73 -16.54
C GLY A 193 -13.59 7.60 -15.06
N PHE A 194 -12.78 8.26 -14.25
CA PHE A 194 -12.89 8.34 -12.79
C PHE A 194 -12.71 9.79 -12.33
N LEU A 195 -13.13 10.08 -11.10
CA LEU A 195 -12.95 11.41 -10.50
C LEU A 195 -11.60 11.49 -9.80
N VAL A 196 -10.93 12.64 -9.92
CA VAL A 196 -9.73 12.96 -9.16
C VAL A 196 -10.05 12.94 -7.67
N ASP A 197 -9.35 12.10 -6.91
CA ASP A 197 -9.41 12.09 -5.44
C ASP A 197 -8.30 12.98 -4.83
N SER A 198 -8.34 13.15 -3.51
CA SER A 198 -7.38 13.99 -2.79
C SER A 198 -5.94 13.52 -2.95
N SER A 199 -5.70 12.21 -3.01
CA SER A 199 -4.35 11.63 -3.15
C SER A 199 -3.77 11.95 -4.52
N LEU A 200 -4.52 11.67 -5.58
CA LEU A 200 -4.10 11.99 -6.94
C LEU A 200 -3.92 13.50 -7.11
N HIS A 201 -4.84 14.32 -6.60
CA HIS A 201 -4.71 15.78 -6.67
C HIS A 201 -3.44 16.30 -6.00
N ALA A 202 -3.11 15.82 -4.79
CA ALA A 202 -1.86 16.18 -4.12
C ALA A 202 -0.64 15.82 -4.97
N ALA A 203 -0.64 14.64 -5.61
CA ALA A 203 0.41 14.23 -6.52
C ALA A 203 0.49 15.10 -7.79
N LEU A 204 -0.65 15.52 -8.34
CA LEU A 204 -0.70 16.44 -9.48
C LEU A 204 -0.01 17.78 -9.15
N LEU A 205 -0.34 18.36 -8.00
CA LEU A 205 0.27 19.61 -7.56
C LEU A 205 1.78 19.46 -7.30
N ALA A 206 2.18 18.38 -6.62
CA ALA A 206 3.59 18.10 -6.32
C ALA A 206 4.45 17.86 -7.58
N ASN A 207 3.84 17.41 -8.68
CA ASN A 207 4.52 17.09 -9.93
C ASN A 207 4.14 18.04 -11.08
N ARG A 208 3.66 19.25 -10.78
CA ARG A 208 3.13 20.19 -11.76
C ARG A 208 4.04 20.38 -12.97
N ASP A 209 5.31 20.70 -12.74
CA ASP A 209 6.24 21.00 -13.84
C ASP A 209 6.53 19.77 -14.72
N LYS A 210 6.58 18.57 -14.11
CA LYS A 210 6.73 17.30 -14.83
C LYS A 210 5.50 16.98 -15.69
N ILE A 211 4.30 17.25 -15.17
CA ILE A 211 3.05 17.03 -15.89
C ILE A 211 2.93 18.00 -17.07
N LEU A 212 3.15 19.29 -16.83
CA LEU A 212 3.01 20.33 -17.87
C LEU A 212 4.09 20.23 -18.96
N SER A 213 5.23 19.59 -18.69
CA SER A 213 6.28 19.34 -19.68
C SER A 213 6.12 18.03 -20.45
N SER A 214 5.16 17.18 -20.06
CA SER A 214 4.87 15.91 -20.75
C SER A 214 3.53 15.98 -21.46
N ASP A 215 3.54 15.93 -22.79
CA ASP A 215 2.32 15.91 -23.61
C ASP A 215 1.38 14.76 -23.19
N GLY A 216 1.95 13.59 -22.88
CA GLY A 216 1.21 12.41 -22.45
C GLY A 216 0.51 12.62 -21.09
N LEU A 217 1.24 13.10 -20.08
CA LEU A 217 0.63 13.37 -18.77
C LEU A 217 -0.37 14.53 -18.85
N CYS A 218 -0.02 15.62 -19.52
CA CYS A 218 -0.90 16.78 -19.64
C CYS A 218 -2.17 16.43 -20.43
N SER A 219 -2.11 15.54 -21.42
CA SER A 219 -3.32 15.06 -22.12
C SER A 219 -4.34 14.39 -21.20
N LEU A 220 -3.89 13.79 -20.09
CA LEU A 220 -4.76 13.12 -19.11
C LEU A 220 -5.19 14.06 -17.98
N PHE A 221 -4.26 14.86 -17.48
CA PHE A 221 -4.40 15.59 -16.21
C PHE A 221 -4.50 17.10 -16.36
N CYS A 222 -4.40 17.64 -17.57
CA CYS A 222 -4.68 19.05 -17.83
C CYS A 222 -6.09 19.26 -18.37
N ASP A 223 -6.65 20.42 -18.09
CA ASP A 223 -7.83 20.95 -18.75
C ASP A 223 -7.47 21.54 -20.14
N PRO A 224 -8.47 21.99 -20.94
CA PRO A 224 -8.21 22.63 -22.24
C PRO A 224 -7.36 23.92 -22.18
N HIS A 225 -7.19 24.50 -21.00
CA HIS A 225 -6.38 25.69 -20.75
C HIS A 225 -4.95 25.36 -20.27
N GLN A 226 -4.55 24.08 -20.29
CA GLN A 226 -3.26 23.58 -19.77
C GLN A 226 -3.06 23.83 -18.27
N THR A 227 -4.15 23.80 -17.51
CA THR A 227 -4.14 23.84 -16.05
C THR A 227 -4.40 22.44 -15.51
N LEU A 228 -3.79 22.08 -14.39
CA LEU A 228 -4.02 20.78 -13.76
C LEU A 228 -5.48 20.64 -13.32
N LYS A 229 -6.04 19.44 -13.49
CA LYS A 229 -7.36 19.08 -13.00
C LYS A 229 -7.42 19.05 -11.47
N ASP A 230 -8.52 19.55 -10.92
CA ASP A 230 -8.83 19.62 -9.49
C ASP A 230 -9.61 18.38 -9.00
N VAL A 231 -9.75 18.24 -7.68
CA VAL A 231 -10.57 17.22 -7.02
C VAL A 231 -11.98 17.21 -7.59
N GLY A 232 -12.49 16.02 -7.89
CA GLY A 232 -13.82 15.83 -8.46
C GLY A 232 -13.91 16.03 -9.97
N GLU A 233 -12.85 16.50 -10.65
CA GLU A 233 -12.82 16.52 -12.11
C GLU A 233 -12.61 15.11 -12.70
N ARG A 234 -13.07 14.90 -13.93
CA ARG A 234 -13.03 13.58 -14.58
C ARG A 234 -11.73 13.39 -15.38
N ILE A 235 -11.10 12.23 -15.19
CA ILE A 235 -9.99 11.74 -16.00
C ILE A 235 -10.46 10.53 -16.79
N GLU A 236 -10.10 10.49 -18.07
CA GLU A 236 -10.40 9.40 -19.00
C GLU A 236 -9.10 8.99 -19.70
N ASN A 237 -8.89 7.69 -19.88
CA ASN A 237 -7.81 7.13 -20.66
C ASN A 237 -8.37 6.01 -21.56
N PRO A 238 -9.15 6.36 -22.60
CA PRO A 238 -9.80 5.38 -23.47
C PRO A 238 -8.81 4.54 -24.28
N VAL A 239 -7.57 5.04 -24.48
CA VAL A 239 -6.49 4.27 -25.12
C VAL A 239 -6.10 3.09 -24.23
N LEU A 240 -5.86 3.33 -22.93
CA LEU A 240 -5.62 2.28 -21.95
C LEU A 240 -6.83 1.35 -21.78
N GLY A 241 -8.06 1.89 -21.81
CA GLY A 241 -9.29 1.12 -21.75
C GLY A 241 -9.37 0.05 -22.84
N LYS A 242 -9.07 0.42 -24.09
CA LYS A 242 -9.02 -0.52 -25.23
C LYS A 242 -7.92 -1.57 -25.07
N VAL A 243 -6.74 -1.17 -24.58
CA VAL A 243 -5.64 -2.11 -24.30
C VAL A 243 -6.05 -3.14 -23.26
N LEU A 244 -6.67 -2.70 -22.16
CA LEU A 244 -7.19 -3.60 -21.11
C LEU A 244 -8.27 -4.54 -21.67
N GLU A 245 -9.21 -4.03 -22.48
CA GLU A 245 -10.23 -4.86 -23.13
C GLU A 245 -9.62 -5.94 -24.04
N GLN A 246 -8.62 -5.56 -24.85
CA GLN A 246 -7.90 -6.49 -25.71
C GLN A 246 -7.17 -7.56 -24.88
N ILE A 247 -6.43 -7.16 -23.85
CA ILE A 247 -5.75 -8.05 -22.92
C ILE A 247 -6.72 -9.02 -22.24
N GLY A 248 -7.88 -8.54 -21.81
CA GLY A 248 -8.92 -9.37 -21.20
C GLY A 248 -9.40 -10.49 -22.13
N ARG A 249 -9.40 -10.25 -23.45
CA ARG A 249 -9.84 -11.21 -24.48
C ARG A 249 -8.73 -12.12 -25.01
N SER A 250 -7.54 -11.57 -25.24
CA SER A 250 -6.49 -12.23 -26.03
C SER A 250 -5.36 -12.83 -25.21
N MET A 251 -5.21 -12.45 -23.94
CA MET A 251 -4.12 -12.95 -23.12
C MET A 251 -4.29 -14.44 -22.85
N SER A 252 -3.29 -15.23 -23.28
CA SER A 252 -3.29 -16.69 -23.20
C SER A 252 -2.02 -17.25 -22.56
N GLY A 253 -1.05 -16.39 -22.23
CA GLY A 253 0.24 -16.77 -21.70
C GLY A 253 0.96 -15.62 -20.98
N PRO A 254 2.09 -15.91 -20.32
CA PRO A 254 2.85 -14.93 -19.51
C PRO A 254 3.69 -13.96 -20.34
N LYS A 255 3.54 -13.96 -21.67
CA LYS A 255 4.22 -13.01 -22.56
C LYS A 255 3.31 -11.81 -22.79
N LEU A 256 3.91 -10.64 -23.03
CA LEU A 256 3.13 -9.50 -23.48
C LEU A 256 2.61 -9.83 -24.90
N PRO A 257 1.38 -9.43 -25.24
CA PRO A 257 0.88 -9.56 -26.61
C PRO A 257 1.83 -8.86 -27.61
N ASP A 258 2.11 -9.49 -28.75
CA ASP A 258 3.06 -8.95 -29.74
C ASP A 258 2.65 -7.55 -30.23
N ASP A 259 1.35 -7.33 -30.47
CA ASP A 259 0.82 -6.02 -30.87
C ASP A 259 1.08 -4.92 -29.82
N LEU A 260 1.04 -5.28 -28.53
CA LEU A 260 1.34 -4.36 -27.43
C LEU A 260 2.83 -4.04 -27.39
N ILE A 261 3.68 -5.06 -27.55
CA ILE A 261 5.13 -4.90 -27.65
C ILE A 261 5.46 -3.96 -28.81
N HIS A 262 4.89 -4.19 -30.00
CA HIS A 262 5.10 -3.35 -31.18
C HIS A 262 4.66 -1.90 -30.95
N SER A 263 3.46 -1.69 -30.39
CA SER A 263 2.94 -0.35 -30.11
C SER A 263 3.83 0.43 -29.12
N LEU A 264 4.31 -0.24 -28.07
CA LEU A 264 5.24 0.38 -27.11
C LEU A 264 6.59 0.70 -27.76
N MET A 265 7.10 -0.19 -28.60
CA MET A 265 8.38 -0.03 -29.30
C MET A 265 8.36 1.14 -30.29
N ASP A 266 7.25 1.32 -31.00
CA ASP A 266 7.07 2.43 -31.93
C ASP A 266 7.06 3.78 -31.19
N ASP A 267 6.47 3.82 -29.98
CA ASP A 267 6.39 5.02 -29.15
C ASP A 267 7.73 5.37 -28.46
N ILE A 268 8.49 4.39 -27.93
CA ILE A 268 9.78 4.64 -27.22
C ILE A 268 10.96 4.87 -28.17
N GLY A 269 10.86 4.40 -29.42
CA GLY A 269 11.84 4.62 -30.48
C GLY A 269 12.81 3.46 -30.76
N VAL A 270 13.31 3.43 -32.00
CA VAL A 270 13.99 2.26 -32.63
C VAL A 270 15.29 1.82 -31.93
N LYS A 271 15.98 2.72 -31.21
CA LYS A 271 17.28 2.41 -30.59
C LYS A 271 17.18 1.43 -29.41
N GLU A 272 15.99 1.24 -28.85
CA GLU A 272 15.75 0.43 -27.66
C GLU A 272 15.08 -0.92 -27.97
N VAL A 273 14.62 -1.09 -29.21
CA VAL A 273 13.78 -2.19 -29.72
C VAL A 273 14.32 -3.59 -29.38
N GLU A 274 15.58 -3.87 -29.69
CA GLU A 274 16.10 -5.24 -29.55
C GLU A 274 16.22 -5.64 -28.07
N LYS A 275 16.67 -4.70 -27.22
CA LYS A 275 16.80 -4.91 -25.77
C LYS A 275 15.44 -4.98 -25.09
N PHE A 276 14.50 -4.12 -25.50
CA PHE A 276 13.13 -4.15 -25.02
C PHE A 276 12.47 -5.51 -25.31
N ARG A 277 12.67 -6.05 -26.53
CA ARG A 277 12.14 -7.37 -26.92
C ARG A 277 12.75 -8.51 -26.09
N GLU A 278 14.07 -8.50 -25.92
CA GLU A 278 14.76 -9.51 -25.11
C GLU A 278 14.21 -9.54 -23.67
N LEU A 279 14.16 -8.37 -23.02
CA LEU A 279 13.66 -8.24 -21.65
C LEU A 279 12.17 -8.58 -21.53
N SER A 280 11.34 -8.21 -22.51
CA SER A 280 9.91 -8.57 -22.55
C SER A 280 9.67 -10.07 -22.71
N SER A 281 10.67 -10.82 -23.16
CA SER A 281 10.58 -12.27 -23.37
C SER A 281 11.01 -13.10 -22.16
N LYS A 282 11.63 -12.47 -21.14
CA LYS A 282 12.01 -13.16 -19.90
C LYS A 282 10.74 -13.61 -19.16
N HIS A 283 10.72 -14.87 -18.73
CA HIS A 283 9.58 -15.44 -18.03
C HIS A 283 9.73 -15.20 -16.53
N MET A 284 8.67 -14.71 -15.90
CA MET A 284 8.57 -14.66 -14.45
C MET A 284 8.22 -16.02 -13.88
N THR A 285 8.85 -16.36 -12.76
CA THR A 285 8.58 -17.58 -12.02
C THR A 285 8.10 -17.28 -10.62
N ILE A 286 7.30 -18.19 -10.09
CA ILE A 286 6.90 -18.16 -8.68
C ILE A 286 7.95 -18.91 -7.89
N GLU A 287 8.49 -18.25 -6.88
CA GLU A 287 9.65 -18.69 -6.11
C GLU A 287 9.29 -18.92 -4.65
N ASN A 288 10.18 -19.59 -3.93
CA ASN A 288 10.07 -19.74 -2.49
C ASN A 288 10.44 -18.40 -1.80
N PRO A 289 9.76 -18.04 -0.71
CA PRO A 289 10.09 -16.85 0.06
C PRO A 289 11.44 -16.99 0.79
N LEU A 290 12.05 -15.86 1.13
CA LEU A 290 13.01 -15.82 2.22
C LEU A 290 12.23 -16.06 3.52
N THR A 291 12.65 -17.07 4.29
CA THR A 291 11.99 -17.44 5.54
C THR A 291 12.94 -17.25 6.71
N LEU A 292 12.46 -16.56 7.75
CA LEU A 292 13.16 -16.35 9.01
C LEU A 292 12.32 -16.95 10.14
N HIS A 293 12.91 -17.86 10.90
CA HIS A 293 12.28 -18.49 12.06
C HIS A 293 12.98 -18.06 13.35
N LEU A 294 12.22 -17.49 14.30
CA LEU A 294 12.72 -17.00 15.59
C LEU A 294 11.72 -17.33 16.70
N ASP A 295 12.05 -18.28 17.58
CA ASP A 295 11.14 -18.74 18.64
C ASP A 295 9.74 -19.12 18.09
N THR A 296 8.70 -18.35 18.44
CA THR A 296 7.31 -18.52 17.96
C THR A 296 6.98 -17.68 16.72
N LEU A 297 7.96 -16.93 16.19
CA LEU A 297 7.84 -16.05 15.05
C LEU A 297 8.33 -16.74 13.78
N THR A 298 7.52 -16.69 12.73
CA THR A 298 7.94 -17.04 11.36
C THR A 298 7.63 -15.88 10.43
N LEU A 299 8.67 -15.28 9.86
CA LEU A 299 8.56 -14.24 8.83
C LEU A 299 8.83 -14.85 7.47
N PHE A 300 7.86 -14.72 6.57
CA PHE A 300 8.04 -14.90 5.14
C PHE A 300 8.17 -13.54 4.47
N THR A 301 9.22 -13.35 3.69
CA THR A 301 9.46 -12.11 2.95
C THR A 301 10.14 -12.41 1.63
N THR A 302 10.39 -11.38 0.84
CA THR A 302 10.97 -11.50 -0.49
C THR A 302 12.50 -11.54 -0.42
N ALA A 303 13.12 -12.30 -1.34
CA ALA A 303 14.57 -12.34 -1.49
C ALA A 303 15.08 -11.21 -2.42
N GLY A 304 16.40 -11.14 -2.65
CA GLY A 304 16.97 -10.22 -3.64
C GLY A 304 16.35 -10.43 -5.02
N PRO A 305 16.11 -9.37 -5.82
CA PRO A 305 16.65 -8.01 -5.70
C PRO A 305 15.78 -7.05 -4.85
N THR A 306 14.87 -7.57 -4.02
CA THR A 306 14.01 -6.75 -3.17
C THR A 306 14.57 -6.57 -1.75
N ALA A 307 13.98 -5.66 -0.97
CA ALA A 307 14.46 -5.33 0.37
C ALA A 307 13.99 -6.27 1.49
N GLY A 308 13.32 -7.39 1.19
CA GLY A 308 12.90 -8.35 2.23
C GLY A 308 14.05 -8.94 3.04
N LYS A 309 15.24 -9.13 2.44
CA LYS A 309 16.46 -9.53 3.17
C LYS A 309 16.90 -8.48 4.19
N ILE A 310 16.70 -7.20 3.89
CA ILE A 310 17.00 -6.09 4.81
C ILE A 310 16.09 -6.19 6.03
N LEU A 311 14.79 -6.39 5.82
CA LEU A 311 13.81 -6.59 6.90
C LEU A 311 14.15 -7.81 7.78
N ALA A 312 14.38 -8.98 7.17
CA ALA A 312 14.70 -10.21 7.90
C ALA A 312 15.97 -10.05 8.76
N ASN A 313 17.04 -9.47 8.21
CA ASN A 313 18.27 -9.23 8.95
C ASN A 313 18.09 -8.25 10.11
N SER A 314 17.26 -7.20 9.95
CA SER A 314 16.93 -6.27 11.02
C SER A 314 16.26 -6.98 12.18
N ILE A 315 15.25 -7.82 11.90
CA ILE A 315 14.50 -8.55 12.93
C ILE A 315 15.40 -9.55 13.66
N GLN A 316 16.20 -10.35 12.94
CA GLN A 316 17.15 -11.30 13.54
C GLN A 316 18.10 -10.62 14.52
N LYS A 317 18.70 -9.49 14.14
CA LYS A 317 19.67 -8.80 15.01
C LYS A 317 19.04 -8.26 16.29
N ILE A 318 17.81 -7.78 16.20
CA ILE A 318 17.09 -7.24 17.36
C ILE A 318 16.72 -8.36 18.32
N HIS A 319 16.31 -9.51 17.78
CA HIS A 319 16.12 -10.73 18.54
C HIS A 319 17.40 -11.15 19.27
N ASP A 320 18.54 -11.22 18.57
CA ASP A 320 19.84 -11.58 19.16
C ASP A 320 20.27 -10.61 20.29
N LYS A 321 20.04 -9.31 20.10
CA LYS A 321 20.35 -8.28 21.11
C LYS A 321 19.45 -8.34 22.33
N LYS A 322 18.14 -8.55 22.15
CA LYS A 322 17.18 -8.74 23.26
C LYS A 322 17.63 -9.87 24.18
N ASN A 323 18.10 -10.97 23.60
CA ASN A 323 18.59 -12.14 24.34
C ASN A 323 19.92 -11.90 25.06
N SER A 324 20.70 -10.91 24.64
CA SER A 324 22.02 -10.58 25.21
C SER A 324 21.97 -9.63 26.42
N GLN A 325 20.79 -9.31 26.97
CA GLN A 325 20.55 -8.47 28.16
C GLN A 325 21.24 -7.08 28.18
N THR A 326 21.67 -6.58 27.03
CA THR A 326 22.18 -5.20 26.93
C THR A 326 20.96 -4.29 26.75
N LEU A 327 20.46 -3.66 27.82
CA LEU A 327 19.34 -2.71 27.74
C LEU A 327 19.75 -1.49 26.91
N GLN A 328 19.54 -1.57 25.60
CA GLN A 328 19.42 -0.41 24.72
C GLN A 328 17.95 -0.01 24.68
N SER A 329 17.67 1.29 24.59
CA SER A 329 16.29 1.76 24.38
C SER A 329 15.72 1.15 23.09
N ALA A 330 14.41 0.94 23.00
CA ALA A 330 13.78 0.42 21.79
C ALA A 330 14.12 1.28 20.55
N SER A 331 14.18 2.60 20.73
CA SER A 331 14.62 3.57 19.73
C SER A 331 16.05 3.32 19.24
N GLU A 332 17.00 3.02 20.13
CA GLU A 332 18.38 2.68 19.76
C GLU A 332 18.49 1.35 19.02
N LEU A 333 17.71 0.34 19.43
CA LEU A 333 17.66 -0.95 18.74
C LEU A 333 17.13 -0.78 17.32
N LEU A 334 16.05 -0.01 17.15
CA LEU A 334 15.47 0.33 15.86
C LEU A 334 16.46 1.08 14.98
N LEU A 335 17.06 2.16 15.50
CA LEU A 335 18.02 2.98 14.74
C LEU A 335 19.25 2.17 14.32
N ASN A 336 19.86 1.43 15.25
CA ASN A 336 21.07 0.65 14.94
C ASN A 336 20.81 -0.45 13.93
N SER A 337 19.65 -1.10 14.00
CA SER A 337 19.27 -2.13 13.04
C SER A 337 19.05 -1.54 11.66
N SER A 338 18.46 -0.34 11.60
CA SER A 338 18.27 0.43 10.36
C SER A 338 19.59 0.84 9.73
N LYS A 339 20.51 1.42 10.50
CA LYS A 339 21.87 1.75 10.04
C LYS A 339 22.58 0.54 9.42
N MET A 340 22.43 -0.63 10.06
CA MET A 340 23.02 -1.87 9.57
C MET A 340 22.32 -2.45 8.33
N ALA A 341 21.00 -2.31 8.25
CA ALA A 341 20.19 -2.79 7.14
C ALA A 341 20.65 -2.18 5.81
N TYR A 342 20.91 -0.88 5.82
CA TYR A 342 21.38 -0.12 4.67
C TYR A 342 22.83 -0.41 4.29
N THR A 343 23.72 -0.56 5.27
CA THR A 343 25.12 -0.94 5.00
C THR A 343 25.26 -2.36 4.45
N MET A 344 24.38 -3.29 4.84
CA MET A 344 24.38 -4.67 4.34
C MET A 344 23.66 -4.86 2.99
N GLY A 345 22.74 -3.96 2.63
CA GLY A 345 21.93 -4.04 1.41
C GLY A 345 22.68 -3.67 0.12
N GLY A 346 23.97 -3.29 0.19
CA GLY A 346 24.73 -2.79 -0.97
C GLY A 346 24.24 -1.43 -1.49
N ALA A 347 23.24 -0.83 -0.85
CA ALA A 347 22.68 0.47 -1.21
C ALA A 347 23.58 1.66 -0.82
N TRP A 348 24.69 1.40 -0.10
CA TRP A 348 25.57 2.41 0.43
C TRP A 348 27.05 2.11 0.11
N PRO A 349 27.86 3.11 -0.25
CA PRO A 349 29.31 2.94 -0.37
C PRO A 349 29.88 2.42 0.95
N THR A 350 30.62 1.31 0.90
CA THR A 350 31.31 0.73 2.06
C THR A 350 32.33 1.67 2.71
N ASP A 351 32.71 2.74 2.00
CA ASP A 351 33.79 3.66 2.35
C ASP A 351 33.36 4.84 3.25
N LEU A 352 32.08 4.91 3.65
CA LEU A 352 31.58 5.95 4.57
C LEU A 352 31.96 5.72 6.03
N THR A 353 32.65 4.62 6.34
CA THR A 353 33.32 4.46 7.61
C THR A 353 34.59 5.32 7.63
N THR A 354 34.44 6.54 8.13
CA THR A 354 35.50 7.48 8.54
C THR A 354 36.11 8.36 7.42
N ASN A 355 35.81 9.67 7.48
CA ASN A 355 36.59 10.79 6.90
C ASN A 355 36.40 11.26 5.45
N SER A 356 35.24 11.09 4.80
CA SER A 356 34.98 11.78 3.52
C SER A 356 33.67 12.57 3.54
N SER A 357 33.77 13.82 3.10
CA SER A 357 32.65 14.71 2.79
C SER A 357 31.93 14.20 1.53
N VAL A 358 31.08 13.20 1.70
CA VAL A 358 30.24 12.65 0.62
C VAL A 358 28.91 13.37 0.63
N GLN A 359 28.53 13.98 -0.50
CA GLN A 359 27.19 14.49 -0.70
C GLN A 359 26.23 13.30 -0.83
N LEU A 360 25.31 13.18 0.13
CA LEU A 360 24.28 12.14 0.11
C LEU A 360 23.20 12.48 -0.93
N PRO A 361 22.61 11.50 -1.63
CA PRO A 361 21.48 11.76 -2.50
C PRO A 361 20.31 12.34 -1.69
N PRO A 362 19.57 13.32 -2.23
CA PRO A 362 18.49 13.97 -1.51
C PRO A 362 17.38 12.97 -1.16
N TRP A 363 16.98 12.99 0.11
CA TRP A 363 15.84 12.23 0.61
C TRP A 363 14.54 12.88 0.11
N ASN A 364 13.75 12.13 -0.65
CA ASN A 364 12.51 12.62 -1.25
C ASN A 364 11.33 11.77 -0.76
N PRO A 365 10.64 12.17 0.33
CA PRO A 365 9.46 11.50 0.84
C PRO A 365 8.29 11.81 -0.11
N ALA A 366 8.19 11.06 -1.19
CA ALA A 366 6.97 10.99 -1.98
C ALA A 366 6.39 9.59 -1.82
N PRO A 367 5.06 9.39 -1.82
CA PRO A 367 4.48 8.07 -1.97
C PRO A 367 4.90 7.50 -3.33
N VAL A 368 5.99 6.72 -3.34
CA VAL A 368 6.55 6.06 -4.52
C VAL A 368 6.11 4.60 -4.56
N GLY A 369 4.81 4.39 -4.66
CA GLY A 369 4.22 3.07 -4.86
C GLY A 369 2.81 2.96 -4.30
N ALA A 370 2.19 1.82 -4.56
CA ALA A 370 0.90 1.44 -4.05
C ALA A 370 0.97 0.02 -3.46
N ASN A 371 0.19 -0.22 -2.41
CA ASN A 371 0.09 -1.53 -1.77
C ASN A 371 -1.31 -2.13 -1.92
N VAL A 372 -1.35 -3.46 -2.06
CA VAL A 372 -2.59 -4.24 -2.07
C VAL A 372 -2.44 -5.36 -1.05
N MET A 373 -3.38 -5.45 -0.13
CA MET A 373 -3.46 -6.53 0.84
C MET A 373 -4.86 -7.12 0.89
N ILE A 374 -4.95 -8.42 0.63
CA ILE A 374 -6.20 -9.16 0.66
C ILE A 374 -6.04 -10.33 1.63
N ALA A 375 -6.96 -10.47 2.58
CA ALA A 375 -6.97 -11.60 3.49
C ALA A 375 -8.38 -12.17 3.64
N ASN A 376 -8.48 -13.47 3.91
CA ASN A 376 -9.77 -14.15 4.14
C ASN A 376 -9.79 -14.89 5.48
N THR A 377 -10.98 -15.33 5.91
CA THR A 377 -11.17 -16.09 7.16
C THR A 377 -10.55 -17.47 7.17
N TYR A 378 -10.13 -17.98 6.01
CA TYR A 378 -9.41 -19.25 5.96
C TYR A 378 -7.95 -19.07 6.40
N GLY A 379 -7.44 -17.83 6.39
CA GLY A 379 -6.05 -17.49 6.70
C GLY A 379 -5.17 -17.33 5.46
N ASP A 380 -5.75 -17.30 4.26
CA ASP A 380 -4.99 -16.97 3.06
C ASP A 380 -4.75 -15.46 3.02
N ILE A 381 -3.53 -15.06 2.72
CA ILE A 381 -3.12 -13.66 2.62
C ILE A 381 -2.40 -13.45 1.30
N PHE A 382 -2.77 -12.39 0.59
CA PHE A 382 -2.07 -11.91 -0.59
C PHE A 382 -1.61 -10.47 -0.34
N VAL A 383 -0.32 -10.21 -0.47
CA VAL A 383 0.29 -8.89 -0.31
C VAL A 383 1.09 -8.56 -1.56
N LEU A 384 0.92 -7.35 -2.11
CA LEU A 384 1.62 -6.89 -3.29
C LEU A 384 2.00 -5.42 -3.16
N SER A 385 3.23 -5.10 -3.51
CA SER A 385 3.76 -3.73 -3.62
C SER A 385 4.10 -3.42 -5.07
N LEU A 386 3.47 -2.38 -5.62
CA LEU A 386 3.58 -1.92 -7.00
C LEU A 386 4.20 -0.52 -7.02
N THR A 387 5.03 -0.22 -8.01
CA THR A 387 5.63 1.11 -8.11
C THR A 387 6.11 1.44 -9.52
N LEU A 388 6.23 2.73 -9.78
CA LEU A 388 6.85 3.32 -10.96
C LEU A 388 8.29 3.80 -10.72
N ASN A 389 8.84 3.55 -9.51
CA ASN A 389 10.05 4.13 -8.91
C ASN A 389 9.87 5.58 -8.44
N SER A 390 9.50 6.50 -9.32
CA SER A 390 9.13 7.88 -8.94
C SER A 390 7.63 8.14 -9.10
N SER A 391 7.13 9.23 -8.51
CA SER A 391 5.76 9.68 -8.80
C SER A 391 5.62 10.00 -10.29
N PHE A 392 4.60 9.42 -10.91
CA PHE A 392 4.40 9.37 -12.37
C PHE A 392 5.56 8.74 -13.17
N GLY A 393 6.44 7.95 -12.54
CA GLY A 393 7.54 7.22 -13.20
C GLY A 393 8.42 8.11 -14.08
N SER A 394 8.62 7.71 -15.33
CA SER A 394 9.40 8.50 -16.30
C SER A 394 8.69 9.76 -16.80
N GLY A 395 7.38 9.89 -16.54
CA GLY A 395 6.51 10.88 -17.16
C GLY A 395 6.17 10.60 -18.63
N PHE A 396 6.66 9.50 -19.20
CA PHE A 396 6.33 9.09 -20.56
C PHE A 396 5.08 8.20 -20.58
N VAL A 397 4.00 8.72 -21.16
CA VAL A 397 2.79 7.95 -21.48
C VAL A 397 2.83 7.57 -22.96
N SER A 398 2.81 6.28 -23.25
CA SER A 398 2.73 5.78 -24.63
C SER A 398 1.45 6.25 -25.29
N SER A 399 1.56 7.00 -26.39
CA SER A 399 0.43 7.54 -27.13
C SER A 399 -0.47 6.45 -27.75
N SER A 400 0.13 5.32 -28.10
CA SER A 400 -0.54 4.19 -28.75
C SER A 400 -1.24 3.26 -27.76
N THR A 401 -0.81 3.24 -26.49
CA THR A 401 -1.29 2.27 -25.49
C THR A 401 -1.89 2.90 -24.23
N GLY A 402 -1.64 4.19 -23.98
CA GLY A 402 -2.04 4.88 -22.75
C GLY A 402 -1.25 4.41 -21.52
N ILE A 403 -0.22 3.58 -21.67
CA ILE A 403 0.59 3.05 -20.56
C ILE A 403 1.67 4.06 -20.17
N LEU A 404 1.71 4.42 -18.89
CA LEU A 404 2.79 5.20 -18.28
C LEU A 404 3.98 4.29 -17.92
N LEU A 405 5.19 4.62 -18.37
CA LEU A 405 6.39 3.81 -18.13
C LEU A 405 7.16 4.26 -16.87
N SER A 406 7.76 3.30 -16.18
CA SER A 406 8.61 3.54 -15.02
C SER A 406 10.00 4.09 -15.36
N ASP A 407 10.64 4.73 -14.39
CA ASP A 407 12.00 5.28 -14.48
C ASP A 407 13.06 4.45 -13.74
N PHE A 408 12.76 3.19 -13.39
CA PHE A 408 13.66 2.28 -12.66
C PHE A 408 15.05 2.10 -13.30
N LEU A 409 15.13 2.19 -14.62
CA LEU A 409 16.37 1.97 -15.38
C LEU A 409 17.01 3.28 -15.85
N GLN A 410 16.37 4.43 -15.56
CA GLN A 410 16.89 5.73 -15.97
C GLN A 410 18.15 6.07 -15.17
N GLY A 411 19.27 6.31 -15.87
CA GLY A 411 20.52 6.72 -15.25
C GLY A 411 21.32 5.60 -14.56
N GLN A 412 20.88 4.34 -14.61
CA GLN A 412 21.69 3.23 -14.11
C GLN A 412 22.83 2.88 -15.07
N SER A 413 24.05 2.83 -14.55
CA SER A 413 25.18 2.27 -15.29
C SER A 413 24.99 0.76 -15.45
N SER A 414 25.43 0.19 -16.58
CA SER A 414 25.19 -1.21 -16.95
C SER A 414 25.82 -2.28 -16.05
N MET A 415 26.35 -1.92 -14.87
CA MET A 415 27.17 -2.80 -14.03
C MET A 415 26.58 -3.15 -12.66
N GLU A 416 25.52 -2.49 -12.18
CA GLU A 416 24.94 -2.76 -10.86
C GLU A 416 23.48 -3.24 -10.94
N SER A 417 23.14 -4.27 -10.16
CA SER A 417 21.76 -4.76 -10.11
C SER A 417 20.86 -3.78 -9.36
N PRO A 418 19.69 -3.41 -9.89
CA PRO A 418 18.77 -2.50 -9.19
C PRO A 418 18.27 -3.13 -7.89
N LEU A 419 18.34 -2.38 -6.78
CA LEU A 419 17.65 -2.73 -5.53
C LEU A 419 16.23 -2.15 -5.55
N TYR A 420 15.25 -2.99 -5.27
CA TYR A 420 13.86 -2.59 -5.13
C TYR A 420 13.47 -2.55 -3.66
N TRP A 421 12.96 -1.41 -3.19
CA TRP A 421 12.66 -1.22 -1.78
C TRP A 421 11.40 -1.94 -1.27
N ALA A 422 10.61 -2.53 -2.16
CA ALA A 422 9.49 -3.37 -1.80
C ALA A 422 9.93 -4.53 -0.89
N CYS A 423 9.15 -4.83 0.14
CA CYS A 423 9.39 -5.97 1.03
C CYS A 423 8.05 -6.54 1.55
N PRO A 424 7.11 -6.91 0.65
CA PRO A 424 5.83 -7.48 1.07
C PRO A 424 6.09 -8.76 1.85
N SER A 425 5.47 -8.85 3.01
CA SER A 425 5.82 -9.87 4.02
C SER A 425 4.58 -10.46 4.66
N VAL A 426 4.71 -11.70 5.13
CA VAL A 426 3.71 -12.37 5.97
C VAL A 426 4.40 -12.83 7.24
N LEU A 427 3.80 -12.51 8.37
CA LEU A 427 4.29 -12.82 9.69
C LEU A 427 3.31 -13.80 10.36
N ILE A 428 3.82 -14.94 10.82
CA ILE A 428 3.12 -15.82 11.75
C ILE A 428 3.72 -15.59 13.14
N TYR A 429 2.88 -15.39 14.15
CA TYR A 429 3.31 -15.08 15.51
C TYR A 429 2.31 -15.57 16.56
N GLY A 430 2.76 -15.56 17.82
CA GLY A 430 1.94 -15.95 18.96
C GLY A 430 1.75 -17.47 19.10
N ALA A 431 1.19 -17.90 20.23
CA ALA A 431 0.93 -19.32 20.50
C ALA A 431 -0.18 -19.90 19.61
N ASP A 432 -1.08 -19.05 19.12
CA ASP A 432 -2.22 -19.43 18.28
C ASP A 432 -1.90 -19.39 16.77
N ASN A 433 -0.64 -19.12 16.38
CA ASN A 433 -0.19 -18.94 15.00
C ASN A 433 -1.04 -17.91 14.24
N ASP A 434 -1.25 -16.74 14.85
CA ASP A 434 -1.89 -15.62 14.18
C ASP A 434 -1.07 -15.21 12.96
N VAL A 435 -1.76 -14.83 11.89
CA VAL A 435 -1.13 -14.50 10.60
C VAL A 435 -1.41 -13.04 10.27
N MET A 436 -0.35 -12.30 9.95
CA MET A 436 -0.39 -10.90 9.60
C MET A 436 0.27 -10.66 8.25
N GLY A 437 -0.45 -9.99 7.33
CA GLY A 437 0.14 -9.41 6.13
C GLY A 437 0.76 -8.04 6.45
N LEU A 438 1.92 -7.75 5.88
CA LEU A 438 2.68 -6.52 6.12
C LEU A 438 3.25 -5.97 4.81
N SER A 439 3.04 -4.68 4.56
CA SER A 439 3.69 -3.95 3.47
C SER A 439 3.80 -2.46 3.76
N ALA A 440 4.84 -1.83 3.21
CA ALA A 440 5.06 -0.40 3.28
C ALA A 440 5.65 0.10 1.95
N TYR A 441 5.28 1.31 1.55
CA TYR A 441 5.95 2.06 0.49
C TYR A 441 6.70 3.26 1.10
N GLY A 442 7.51 3.96 0.31
CA GLY A 442 8.35 5.08 0.78
C GLY A 442 9.82 4.96 0.35
N GLY A 443 10.10 4.12 -0.64
CA GLY A 443 11.47 3.84 -1.05
C GLY A 443 12.25 3.25 0.11
N SER A 444 13.40 3.84 0.42
CA SER A 444 14.32 3.30 1.41
C SER A 444 13.76 3.22 2.83
N SER A 445 12.73 3.98 3.18
CA SER A 445 12.07 3.88 4.49
C SER A 445 11.23 2.61 4.67
N GLY A 446 10.74 1.98 3.59
CA GLY A 446 9.80 0.85 3.66
C GLY A 446 10.23 -0.33 4.56
N PRO A 447 11.45 -0.87 4.42
CA PRO A 447 11.94 -1.94 5.30
C PRO A 447 12.10 -1.51 6.76
N PHE A 448 12.46 -0.24 6.99
CA PHE A 448 12.60 0.31 8.34
C PHE A 448 11.25 0.41 9.04
N SER A 449 10.31 1.02 8.35
CA SER A 449 8.90 1.09 8.66
C SER A 449 8.30 -0.25 9.08
N LEU A 450 8.46 -1.30 8.26
CA LEU A 450 7.97 -2.64 8.63
C LEU A 450 8.69 -3.23 9.84
N SER A 451 10.00 -2.98 9.97
CA SER A 451 10.74 -3.42 11.14
C SER A 451 10.14 -2.80 12.41
N GLN A 452 9.89 -1.48 12.41
CA GLN A 452 9.31 -0.76 13.55
C GLN A 452 7.98 -1.36 14.01
N VAL A 453 7.06 -1.61 13.07
CA VAL A 453 5.75 -2.19 13.40
C VAL A 453 5.91 -3.56 14.05
N ILE A 454 6.72 -4.44 13.45
CA ILE A 454 6.97 -5.80 13.96
C ILE A 454 7.58 -5.74 15.37
N ILE A 455 8.54 -4.86 15.60
CA ILE A 455 9.24 -4.76 16.89
C ILE A 455 8.32 -4.16 17.94
N SER A 456 7.59 -3.10 17.62
CA SER A 456 6.68 -2.47 18.57
C SER A 456 5.59 -3.44 19.00
N HIS A 457 5.03 -4.19 18.04
CA HIS A 457 4.00 -5.16 18.34
C HIS A 457 4.54 -6.37 19.10
N LEU A 458 5.63 -6.99 18.63
CA LEU A 458 6.08 -8.30 19.13
C LEU A 458 7.14 -8.23 20.23
N VAL A 459 7.94 -7.17 20.25
CA VAL A 459 9.02 -7.00 21.24
C VAL A 459 8.58 -6.10 22.39
N LEU A 460 7.81 -5.05 22.10
CA LEU A 460 7.32 -4.11 23.11
C LEU A 460 5.88 -4.41 23.57
N GLU A 461 5.24 -5.43 23.00
CA GLU A 461 3.89 -5.87 23.35
C GLU A 461 2.83 -4.75 23.22
N MET A 462 3.08 -3.79 22.32
CA MET A 462 2.13 -2.73 22.01
C MET A 462 0.94 -3.28 21.23
N ASP A 463 -0.23 -2.66 21.41
CA ASP A 463 -1.38 -2.98 20.56
C ASP A 463 -1.01 -2.76 19.10
N LEU A 464 -1.60 -3.54 18.19
CA LEU A 464 -1.27 -3.45 16.78
C LEU A 464 -1.61 -2.07 16.22
N THR A 465 -2.72 -1.46 16.64
CA THR A 465 -3.08 -0.08 16.27
C THR A 465 -2.00 0.88 16.76
N GLU A 466 -1.58 0.78 18.02
CA GLU A 466 -0.56 1.65 18.60
C GLU A 466 0.83 1.46 17.95
N SER A 467 1.18 0.21 17.61
CA SER A 467 2.42 -0.16 16.91
C SER A 467 2.50 0.44 15.52
N VAL A 468 1.34 0.73 14.95
CA VAL A 468 1.14 1.13 13.57
C VAL A 468 0.84 2.62 13.46
N THR A 469 0.20 3.26 14.44
CA THR A 469 -0.10 4.72 14.44
C THR A 469 0.81 5.52 15.37
N GLY A 470 1.59 4.85 16.23
CA GLY A 470 2.47 5.50 17.19
C GLY A 470 3.69 6.14 16.53
N SER A 471 4.07 7.36 16.96
CA SER A 471 5.32 7.99 16.55
C SER A 471 6.50 7.21 17.12
N LEU A 472 7.17 6.43 16.28
CA LEU A 472 8.27 5.58 16.71
C LEU A 472 9.57 6.00 16.03
N VAL A 473 10.31 6.87 16.71
CA VAL A 473 11.74 6.82 17.08
C VAL A 473 12.13 8.22 17.60
N LYS A 474 12.22 8.41 18.93
CA LYS A 474 12.93 9.58 19.48
C LYS A 474 14.43 9.30 19.41
N VAL A 475 15.14 9.88 18.44
CA VAL A 475 16.61 9.88 18.41
C VAL A 475 17.10 11.20 19.00
N PRO A 476 17.77 11.22 20.16
CA PRO A 476 18.53 12.39 20.55
C PRO A 476 19.67 12.60 19.54
N ALA A 477 19.77 13.78 18.93
CA ALA A 477 20.87 14.05 18.00
C ALA A 477 22.22 14.00 18.70
N GLU A 478 23.12 13.15 18.20
CA GLU A 478 24.53 13.49 18.23
C GLU A 478 24.83 14.31 16.98
N ILE A 479 25.31 15.54 17.18
CA ILE A 479 25.47 16.61 16.16
C ILE A 479 26.41 16.21 15.00
N SER A 480 27.06 15.05 15.06
CA SER A 480 28.04 14.55 14.09
C SER A 480 27.64 13.27 13.34
N ASP A 481 26.39 12.82 13.45
CA ASP A 481 25.98 11.57 12.80
C ASP A 481 25.58 11.80 11.32
N PRO A 482 26.35 11.30 10.32
CA PRO A 482 26.05 11.49 8.90
C PRO A 482 24.69 10.89 8.47
N TRP A 483 24.08 10.03 9.29
CA TRP A 483 22.72 9.56 9.09
C TRP A 483 21.67 10.69 9.23
N MET A 484 21.93 11.73 10.02
CA MET A 484 20.99 12.83 10.25
C MET A 484 20.79 13.67 8.98
N GLU A 485 21.87 13.95 8.25
CA GLU A 485 21.83 14.65 6.96
C GLU A 485 21.11 13.81 5.89
N TYR A 486 21.24 12.49 5.95
CA TYR A 486 20.51 11.56 5.06
C TYR A 486 19.00 11.58 5.31
N PHE A 487 18.57 11.73 6.55
CA PHE A 487 17.16 11.92 6.90
C PHE A 487 16.72 13.39 6.81
N GLY A 488 17.47 14.29 6.16
CA GLY A 488 17.06 15.68 5.95
C GLY A 488 17.07 16.58 7.20
N LEU A 489 17.79 16.18 8.26
CA LEU A 489 17.84 16.90 9.54
C LEU A 489 19.02 17.88 9.54
N GLN A 490 18.84 19.08 8.98
CA GLN A 490 19.77 20.20 9.16
C GLN A 490 19.14 21.40 9.89
N ASP A 491 19.90 21.85 10.88
CA ASP A 491 20.00 23.19 11.49
C ASP A 491 19.14 23.63 12.71
N ASN A 492 19.93 24.11 13.69
CA ASN A 492 19.68 25.00 14.83
C ASN A 492 18.62 24.65 15.89
N GLY A 493 19.09 23.93 16.92
CA GLY A 493 18.86 24.37 18.30
C GLY A 493 17.81 23.62 19.12
N THR A 494 17.14 22.62 18.56
CA THR A 494 16.24 21.73 19.30
C THR A 494 16.51 20.28 18.93
N GLU A 495 16.47 19.38 19.91
CA GLU A 495 16.61 17.93 19.70
C GLU A 495 15.71 17.49 18.53
N PRO A 496 16.27 17.05 17.39
CA PRO A 496 15.46 16.57 16.27
C PRO A 496 14.86 15.22 16.66
N VAL A 497 13.60 15.23 17.04
CA VAL A 497 12.82 14.02 17.20
C VAL A 497 12.38 13.57 15.81
N LEU A 498 12.78 12.38 15.38
CA LEU A 498 12.19 11.71 14.22
C LEU A 498 10.76 11.29 14.59
N ALA A 499 9.81 12.21 14.47
CA ALA A 499 8.40 11.88 14.51
C ALA A 499 8.05 11.25 13.16
N VAL A 500 8.02 9.93 13.11
CA VAL A 500 7.49 9.23 11.95
C VAL A 500 5.97 9.23 12.11
N GLU A 501 5.27 10.04 11.32
CA GLU A 501 3.81 9.98 11.24
C GLU A 501 3.45 8.81 10.31
N VAL A 502 2.77 7.83 10.89
CA VAL A 502 2.38 6.61 10.21
C VAL A 502 0.89 6.68 10.01
N GLN A 503 0.46 6.91 8.77
CA GLN A 503 -0.92 6.66 8.41
C GLN A 503 -1.05 5.16 8.22
N ALA A 504 -2.09 4.54 8.72
CA ALA A 504 -2.18 3.11 8.58
C ALA A 504 -3.58 2.63 8.86
N GLU A 505 -4.03 1.76 7.98
CA GLU A 505 -5.29 1.07 8.14
C GLU A 505 -5.00 -0.33 8.66
N HIS A 506 -5.51 -0.62 9.85
CA HIS A 506 -5.42 -1.96 10.40
C HIS A 506 -6.81 -2.59 10.41
N VAL A 507 -6.87 -3.83 9.95
CA VAL A 507 -8.11 -4.56 9.81
C VAL A 507 -7.94 -6.01 10.29
N HIS A 508 -8.89 -6.46 11.11
CA HIS A 508 -8.97 -7.85 11.54
C HIS A 508 -10.01 -8.63 10.75
N VAL A 509 -9.65 -9.86 10.38
CA VAL A 509 -10.56 -10.88 9.89
C VAL A 509 -10.64 -12.00 10.92
N MET A 510 -11.83 -12.21 11.47
CA MET A 510 -12.09 -13.26 12.46
C MET A 510 -13.11 -14.27 11.95
N LYS A 511 -12.78 -15.56 12.07
CA LYS A 511 -13.72 -16.63 11.79
C LYS A 511 -14.76 -16.69 12.91
N SER A 512 -16.01 -16.34 12.61
CA SER A 512 -17.11 -16.47 13.57
C SER A 512 -17.58 -17.93 13.67
N HIS A 513 -17.71 -18.43 14.90
CA HIS A 513 -18.31 -19.74 15.21
C HIS A 513 -19.78 -19.57 15.62
N GLY A 514 -20.67 -19.29 14.68
CA GLY A 514 -22.12 -19.28 14.95
C GLY A 514 -22.97 -18.46 13.99
N SER A 515 -24.29 -18.67 14.04
CA SER A 515 -25.36 -18.01 13.25
C SER A 515 -25.55 -16.52 13.56
N CYS A 516 -24.49 -15.82 13.94
CA CYS A 516 -24.54 -14.43 14.43
C CYS A 516 -24.63 -13.41 13.30
N CYS A 517 -24.10 -13.74 12.10
CA CYS A 517 -24.10 -12.86 10.94
C CYS A 517 -24.53 -13.63 9.68
N TYR A 518 -25.73 -13.36 9.15
CA TYR A 518 -26.11 -13.75 7.79
C TYR A 518 -25.31 -12.90 6.77
N PRO A 519 -25.09 -13.37 5.52
CA PRO A 519 -24.18 -12.74 4.56
C PRO A 519 -24.77 -11.45 3.97
N LYS A 520 -24.87 -10.41 4.79
CA LYS A 520 -25.23 -9.05 4.38
C LYS A 520 -24.20 -7.99 4.79
N GLY A 521 -23.10 -8.39 5.44
CA GLY A 521 -21.95 -7.53 5.68
C GLY A 521 -20.68 -8.29 5.34
N LEU A 522 -20.18 -8.06 4.12
CA LEU A 522 -18.93 -8.57 3.57
C LEU A 522 -18.07 -7.38 3.19
#